data_AF-A0AAD7ZZQ3-F1
#
_entry.id   AF-A0AAD7ZZQ3-F1
#
_cell.length_a   1.000
_cell.length_b   1.000
_cell.length_c   1.000
_cell.angle_alpha   90.00
_cell.angle_beta   90.00
_cell.angle_gamma   90.00
#
_symmetry.space_group_name_H-M   'P 1'
#
loop_
_entity.id
_entity.type
_entity.pdbx_description
1 polymer ?
#
loop_
_entity_poly.entity_id
_entity_poly.type
_entity_poly.pdbx_seq_one_letter_code
_entity_poly.pdbx_strand_id
1 'polypeptide(L)'
;MAVISSQGATWYGLIRSTLALVGLVLFLPLAGLATVLLPVAAVGKYLADSAVLVRVSASIILASLPLSLSYYLGRCRAHGTAGGFIDKLITKVQIILGVVAALSLVVPAMYDVAGSISTEVDYSDGNSPSLTWEQYQNYCHQPAWEQSSVALVQLQCSHLVGMSVGWDGYVTDVRIRSITNTLEAIFSRLPTPLKDTLTCFYGEYYDPDCHPETTPEAAYTSCKLLKDLKVRHAGCHLEAWNRYKFEVKVKMKSGMWGKGAEVVLIADDSFRNFTLALRPGDRVWFSGYLMSGGTSEGKEVSDNLLGGSKPLVDLEEIGCLGCHRSELQIHKKAPGTLKSVSSNSLIAYSYAGLKSVLNFIFNPLVIFK
;
A
#
# COMPACT_ATOMS: atom_id res chain seq x y z
N MET A 1 0.62 -0.03 -72.51
CA MET A 1 -0.81 0.32 -72.62
C MET A 1 -1.15 1.75 -72.17
N ALA A 2 -0.38 2.44 -71.34
CA ALA A 2 -0.70 3.82 -70.93
C ALA A 2 -0.48 4.89 -72.03
N VAL A 3 0.47 4.66 -72.96
CA VAL A 3 0.84 5.62 -74.01
C VAL A 3 -0.23 5.72 -75.12
N ILE A 4 -1.05 4.68 -75.31
CA ILE A 4 -2.05 4.63 -76.39
C ILE A 4 -3.37 5.31 -75.98
N SER A 5 -3.61 5.50 -74.67
CA SER A 5 -4.84 6.12 -74.16
C SER A 5 -4.78 7.65 -74.02
N SER A 6 -3.64 8.30 -74.32
CA SER A 6 -3.46 9.74 -74.06
C SER A 6 -3.81 10.65 -75.24
N GLN A 7 -4.18 10.09 -76.40
CA GLN A 7 -4.41 10.84 -77.64
C GLN A 7 -5.71 11.68 -77.65
N GLY A 8 -6.52 11.64 -76.58
CA GLY A 8 -7.78 12.40 -76.48
C GLY A 8 -8.02 13.07 -75.12
N ALA A 9 -7.02 13.11 -74.24
CA ALA A 9 -7.18 13.65 -72.90
C ALA A 9 -7.01 15.18 -72.90
N THR A 10 -8.06 15.91 -72.48
CA THR A 10 -7.95 17.36 -72.27
C THR A 10 -7.06 17.63 -71.06
N TRP A 11 -6.25 18.70 -71.13
CA TRP A 11 -5.37 19.15 -70.05
C TRP A 11 -6.08 19.23 -68.69
N TYR A 12 -7.35 19.63 -68.70
CA TYR A 12 -8.20 19.73 -67.52
C TYR A 12 -8.54 18.36 -66.91
N GLY A 13 -8.79 17.33 -67.73
CA GLY A 13 -9.04 15.97 -67.27
C GLY A 13 -7.79 15.30 -66.70
N LEU A 14 -6.62 15.65 -67.25
CA LEU A 14 -5.34 15.17 -66.75
C LEU A 14 -5.06 15.72 -65.34
N ILE A 15 -5.23 17.03 -65.14
CA ILE A 15 -5.02 17.69 -63.83
C ILE A 15 -5.98 17.14 -62.77
N ARG A 16 -7.26 16.98 -63.10
CA ARG A 16 -8.25 16.47 -62.12
C ARG A 16 -7.95 15.02 -61.71
N SER A 17 -7.47 14.21 -62.64
CA SER A 17 -7.10 12.82 -62.35
C SER A 17 -5.80 12.72 -61.55
N THR A 18 -4.80 13.56 -61.83
CA THR A 18 -3.58 13.61 -61.00
C THR A 18 -3.87 14.17 -59.61
N LEU A 19 -4.72 15.18 -59.45
CA LEU A 19 -5.16 15.65 -58.13
C LEU A 19 -5.92 14.58 -57.35
N ALA A 20 -6.79 13.83 -58.02
CA ALA A 20 -7.49 12.70 -57.40
C ALA A 20 -6.54 11.57 -56.98
N LEU A 21 -5.53 11.27 -57.81
CA LEU A 21 -4.53 10.26 -57.51
C LEU A 21 -3.61 10.69 -56.36
N VAL A 22 -3.16 11.95 -56.36
CA VAL A 22 -2.36 12.52 -55.25
C VAL A 22 -3.19 12.57 -53.97
N GLY A 23 -4.46 12.97 -54.05
CA GLY A 23 -5.38 12.93 -52.92
C GLY A 23 -5.52 11.51 -52.38
N LEU A 24 -5.78 10.52 -53.25
CA LEU A 24 -5.89 9.12 -52.85
C LEU A 24 -4.59 8.61 -52.21
N VAL A 25 -3.42 8.93 -52.76
CA VAL A 25 -2.11 8.53 -52.25
C VAL A 25 -1.78 9.20 -50.90
N LEU A 26 -2.28 10.40 -50.62
CA LEU A 26 -2.09 11.09 -49.34
C LEU A 26 -3.13 10.70 -48.29
N PHE A 27 -4.37 10.42 -48.70
CA PHE A 27 -5.45 10.03 -47.79
C PHE A 27 -5.44 8.53 -47.46
N LEU A 28 -4.93 7.64 -48.31
CA LEU A 28 -4.79 6.20 -48.00
C LEU A 28 -3.91 5.95 -46.76
N PRO A 29 -2.72 6.58 -46.64
CA PRO A 29 -1.87 6.45 -45.45
C PRO A 29 -2.54 7.00 -44.21
N LEU A 30 -3.23 8.15 -44.29
CA LEU A 30 -3.97 8.73 -43.16
C LEU A 30 -5.15 7.84 -42.74
N ALA A 31 -5.89 7.29 -43.69
CA ALA A 31 -6.98 6.36 -43.43
C ALA A 31 -6.44 5.07 -42.81
N GLY A 32 -5.34 4.52 -43.33
CA GLY A 32 -4.64 3.37 -42.75
C GLY A 32 -4.18 3.64 -41.31
N LEU A 33 -3.61 4.82 -41.05
CA LEU A 33 -3.20 5.26 -39.72
C LEU A 33 -4.41 5.34 -38.77
N ALA A 34 -5.52 5.95 -39.21
CA ALA A 34 -6.75 6.03 -38.43
C ALA A 34 -7.36 4.64 -38.16
N THR A 35 -7.30 3.73 -39.14
CA THR A 35 -7.81 2.35 -39.00
C THR A 35 -6.98 1.52 -38.03
N VAL A 36 -5.71 1.85 -37.79
CA VAL A 36 -4.84 1.21 -36.79
C VAL A 36 -4.92 1.92 -35.44
N LEU A 37 -4.96 3.25 -35.43
CA LEU A 37 -5.00 4.06 -34.21
C LEU A 37 -6.34 3.94 -33.47
N LEU A 38 -7.46 3.82 -34.18
CA LEU A 38 -8.79 3.69 -33.54
C LEU A 38 -8.94 2.38 -32.75
N PRO A 39 -8.58 1.19 -33.27
CA PRO A 39 -8.52 -0.04 -32.48
C PRO A 39 -7.50 0.04 -31.35
N VAL A 40 -6.32 0.62 -31.57
CA VAL A 40 -5.29 0.76 -30.52
C VAL A 40 -5.75 1.70 -29.42
N ALA A 41 -6.48 2.78 -29.74
CA ALA A 41 -7.06 3.70 -28.78
C ALA A 41 -8.29 3.10 -28.07
N ALA A 42 -9.12 2.33 -28.79
CA ALA A 42 -10.25 1.60 -28.21
C ALA A 42 -9.77 0.48 -27.28
N VAL A 43 -8.72 -0.25 -27.68
CA VAL A 43 -8.01 -1.22 -26.84
C VAL A 43 -7.32 -0.50 -25.70
N GLY A 44 -6.64 0.63 -25.92
CA GLY A 44 -6.03 1.43 -24.85
C GLY A 44 -7.04 1.91 -23.82
N LYS A 45 -8.24 2.33 -24.26
CA LYS A 45 -9.35 2.72 -23.39
C LYS A 45 -9.96 1.51 -22.67
N TYR A 46 -10.12 0.38 -23.36
CA TYR A 46 -10.56 -0.89 -22.77
C TYR A 46 -9.55 -1.46 -21.77
N LEU A 47 -8.25 -1.28 -22.02
CA LEU A 47 -7.14 -1.65 -21.14
C LEU A 47 -7.03 -0.73 -19.93
N ALA A 48 -7.36 0.56 -20.10
CA ALA A 48 -7.46 1.51 -19.00
C ALA A 48 -8.62 1.15 -18.04
N ASP A 49 -9.77 0.71 -18.57
CA ASP A 49 -10.91 0.23 -17.77
C ASP A 49 -10.71 -1.18 -17.16
N SER A 50 -9.78 -1.98 -17.68
CA SER A 50 -9.59 -3.40 -17.27
C SER A 50 -8.24 -3.68 -16.59
N ALA A 51 -7.73 -2.71 -15.84
CA ALA A 51 -6.37 -2.66 -15.29
C ALA A 51 -5.91 -3.91 -14.51
N VAL A 52 -6.82 -4.74 -14.00
CA VAL A 52 -6.49 -5.94 -13.22
C VAL A 52 -6.31 -7.19 -14.09
N LEU A 53 -7.19 -7.45 -15.05
CA LEU A 53 -7.19 -8.69 -15.85
C LEU A 53 -6.01 -8.78 -16.82
N VAL A 54 -5.59 -7.64 -17.39
CA VAL A 54 -4.46 -7.62 -18.34
C VAL A 54 -3.12 -7.73 -17.62
N ARG A 55 -2.96 -7.13 -16.43
CA ARG A 55 -1.73 -7.26 -15.64
C ARG A 55 -1.54 -8.69 -15.13
N VAL A 56 -2.62 -9.34 -14.68
CA VAL A 56 -2.60 -10.73 -14.23
C VAL A 56 -2.34 -11.70 -15.39
N SER A 57 -3.02 -11.52 -16.53
CA SER A 57 -2.77 -12.39 -17.70
C SER A 57 -1.38 -12.17 -18.30
N ALA A 58 -0.89 -10.93 -18.39
CA ALA A 58 0.45 -10.63 -18.89
C ALA A 58 1.55 -11.20 -17.97
N SER A 59 1.38 -11.11 -16.64
CA SER A 59 2.34 -11.69 -15.69
C SER A 59 2.35 -13.22 -15.71
N ILE A 60 1.20 -13.89 -15.87
CA ILE A 60 1.11 -15.34 -16.06
C ILE A 60 1.81 -15.77 -17.36
N ILE A 61 1.57 -15.05 -18.46
CA ILE A 61 2.20 -15.33 -19.76
C ILE A 61 3.73 -15.15 -19.66
N LEU A 62 4.20 -14.03 -19.10
CA LEU A 62 5.63 -13.78 -18.90
C LEU A 62 6.29 -14.80 -17.95
N ALA A 63 5.59 -15.25 -16.91
CA ALA A 63 6.10 -16.27 -15.99
C ALA A 63 6.15 -17.68 -16.62
N SER A 64 5.26 -17.97 -17.57
CA SER A 64 5.21 -19.27 -18.26
C SER A 64 6.32 -19.47 -19.31
N LEU A 65 6.83 -18.37 -19.89
CA LEU A 65 7.91 -18.36 -20.88
C LEU A 65 9.23 -18.98 -20.39
N PRO A 66 9.82 -18.57 -19.23
CA PRO A 66 11.06 -19.16 -18.73
C PRO A 66 10.90 -20.63 -18.30
N LEU A 67 9.73 -21.03 -17.82
CA LEU A 67 9.43 -22.43 -17.48
C LEU A 67 9.35 -23.30 -18.73
N SER A 68 8.67 -22.81 -19.78
CA SER A 68 8.54 -23.50 -21.06
C SER A 68 9.89 -23.61 -21.77
N LEU A 69 10.70 -22.54 -21.75
CA LEU A 69 12.06 -22.53 -22.31
C LEU A 69 12.99 -23.46 -21.53
N SER A 70 12.92 -23.49 -20.20
CA SER A 70 13.74 -24.39 -19.37
C SER A 70 13.36 -25.86 -19.58
N TYR A 71 12.07 -26.15 -19.71
CA TYR A 71 11.57 -27.49 -20.05
C TYR A 71 12.01 -27.92 -21.46
N TYR A 72 11.92 -27.02 -22.44
CA TYR A 72 12.32 -27.27 -23.82
C TYR A 72 13.83 -27.52 -23.93
N LEU A 73 14.67 -26.67 -23.33
CA LEU A 73 16.12 -26.85 -23.30
C LEU A 73 16.52 -28.12 -22.54
N GLY A 74 15.80 -28.49 -21.49
CA GLY A 74 15.97 -29.76 -20.77
C GLY A 74 15.66 -30.99 -21.64
N ARG A 75 14.61 -30.93 -22.49
CA ARG A 75 14.30 -32.00 -23.45
C ARG A 75 15.29 -32.06 -24.62
N CYS A 76 15.75 -30.93 -25.15
CA CYS A 76 16.74 -30.91 -26.23
C CYS A 76 18.11 -31.44 -25.78
N ARG A 77 18.52 -31.15 -24.52
CA ARG A 77 19.76 -31.71 -23.94
C ARG A 77 19.67 -33.22 -23.64
N ALA A 78 18.50 -33.74 -23.30
CA ALA A 78 18.31 -35.17 -23.04
C ALA A 78 18.53 -36.07 -24.27
N HIS A 79 18.51 -35.50 -25.48
CA HIS A 79 18.71 -36.23 -26.74
C HIS A 79 20.18 -36.19 -27.23
N GLY A 80 21.07 -35.48 -26.54
CA GLY A 80 22.48 -35.32 -26.91
C GLY A 80 23.41 -35.52 -25.73
N THR A 81 24.08 -36.68 -25.70
CA THR A 81 25.25 -37.06 -24.88
C THR A 81 25.06 -37.34 -23.38
N ALA A 82 25.81 -38.37 -22.94
CA ALA A 82 25.82 -39.02 -21.64
C ALA A 82 25.76 -38.09 -20.42
N GLY A 83 24.61 -38.06 -19.74
CA GLY A 83 24.35 -37.19 -18.60
C GLY A 83 24.97 -37.68 -17.30
N GLY A 84 25.97 -36.95 -16.81
CA GLY A 84 26.50 -37.09 -15.46
C GLY A 84 25.54 -36.53 -14.39
N PHE A 85 25.84 -36.81 -13.12
CA PHE A 85 25.09 -36.27 -11.96
C PHE A 85 25.00 -34.73 -11.98
N ILE A 86 26.03 -34.07 -12.51
CA ILE A 86 26.15 -32.61 -12.59
C ILE A 86 25.11 -32.00 -13.55
N ASP A 87 24.86 -32.61 -14.72
CA ASP A 87 23.86 -32.09 -15.67
C ASP A 87 22.43 -32.17 -15.13
N LYS A 88 22.13 -33.24 -14.37
CA LYS A 88 20.85 -33.38 -13.65
C LYS A 88 20.73 -32.35 -12.53
N LEU A 89 21.82 -32.03 -11.82
CA LEU A 89 21.83 -31.01 -10.78
C LEU A 89 21.61 -29.61 -11.36
N ILE A 90 22.30 -29.26 -12.45
CA ILE A 90 22.17 -27.97 -13.15
C ILE A 90 20.73 -27.79 -13.65
N THR A 91 20.14 -28.83 -14.24
CA THR A 91 18.75 -28.76 -14.73
C THR A 91 17.76 -28.56 -13.57
N LYS A 92 17.96 -29.23 -12.43
CA LYS A 92 17.12 -29.04 -11.24
C LYS A 92 17.25 -27.64 -10.64
N VAL A 93 18.48 -27.12 -10.53
CA VAL A 93 18.74 -25.76 -10.02
C VAL A 93 18.12 -24.72 -10.95
N GLN A 94 18.22 -24.89 -12.26
CA GLN A 94 17.64 -23.97 -13.25
C GLN A 94 16.10 -23.95 -13.21
N ILE A 95 15.46 -25.11 -12.99
CA ILE A 95 14.00 -25.18 -12.79
C ILE A 95 13.61 -24.49 -11.48
N ILE A 96 14.35 -24.69 -10.39
CA ILE A 96 14.08 -24.04 -9.10
C ILE A 96 14.21 -22.51 -9.24
N LEU A 97 15.27 -22.02 -9.89
CA LEU A 97 15.45 -20.59 -10.16
C LEU A 97 14.30 -20.02 -11.00
N GLY A 98 13.83 -20.76 -12.01
CA GLY A 98 12.70 -20.38 -12.85
C GLY A 98 11.39 -20.29 -12.07
N VAL A 99 11.13 -21.22 -11.15
CA VAL A 99 9.95 -21.21 -10.27
C VAL A 99 10.01 -20.05 -9.29
N VAL A 100 11.19 -19.77 -8.70
CA VAL A 100 11.39 -18.63 -7.79
C VAL A 100 11.19 -17.31 -8.53
N ALA A 101 11.71 -17.17 -9.75
CA ALA A 101 11.50 -15.98 -10.59
C ALA A 101 10.01 -15.79 -10.94
N ALA A 102 9.33 -16.86 -11.36
CA ALA A 102 7.89 -16.83 -11.64
C ALA A 102 7.06 -16.42 -10.41
N LEU A 103 7.34 -17.01 -9.23
CA LEU A 103 6.66 -16.64 -7.99
C LEU A 103 6.95 -15.18 -7.61
N SER A 104 8.18 -14.70 -7.78
CA SER A 104 8.55 -13.32 -7.47
C SER A 104 7.83 -12.28 -8.36
N LEU A 105 7.46 -12.66 -9.59
CA LEU A 105 6.68 -11.83 -10.51
C LEU A 105 5.17 -11.88 -10.23
N VAL A 106 4.66 -13.03 -9.80
CA VAL A 106 3.24 -13.24 -9.52
C VAL A 106 2.82 -12.64 -8.18
N VAL A 107 3.69 -12.68 -7.16
CA VAL A 107 3.38 -12.20 -5.81
C VAL A 107 2.98 -10.70 -5.78
N PRO A 108 3.70 -9.77 -6.42
CA PRO A 108 3.27 -8.36 -6.51
C PRO A 108 1.93 -8.18 -7.22
N ALA A 109 1.68 -8.92 -8.30
CA ALA A 109 0.43 -8.86 -9.05
C ALA A 109 -0.76 -9.38 -8.22
N MET A 110 -0.55 -10.43 -7.42
CA MET A 110 -1.57 -10.96 -6.51
C MET A 110 -1.87 -10.01 -5.33
N TYR A 111 -0.87 -9.27 -4.85
CA TYR A 111 -1.09 -8.22 -3.84
C TYR A 111 -1.85 -7.02 -4.39
N ASP A 112 -1.60 -6.62 -5.65
CA ASP A 112 -2.34 -5.57 -6.34
C ASP A 112 -3.82 -5.97 -6.51
N VAL A 113 -4.07 -7.23 -6.91
CA VAL A 113 -5.42 -7.81 -7.04
C VAL A 113 -6.13 -7.94 -5.68
N ALA A 114 -5.43 -8.38 -4.62
CA ALA A 114 -6.00 -8.45 -3.28
C ALA A 114 -6.26 -7.05 -2.67
N GLY A 115 -5.51 -6.04 -3.10
CA GLY A 115 -5.75 -4.63 -2.80
C GLY A 115 -6.94 -4.05 -3.59
N SER A 116 -7.18 -4.52 -4.82
CA SER A 116 -8.31 -4.08 -5.65
C SER A 116 -9.62 -4.85 -5.38
N ILE A 117 -9.57 -6.03 -4.74
CA ILE A 117 -10.76 -6.78 -4.29
C ILE A 117 -11.39 -6.15 -3.03
N SER A 118 -10.64 -5.33 -2.26
CA SER A 118 -11.29 -4.27 -1.50
C SER A 118 -11.78 -3.23 -2.50
N THR A 119 -13.00 -3.41 -2.97
CA THR A 119 -13.81 -2.49 -3.77
C THR A 119 -13.19 -1.10 -3.86
N GLU A 120 -12.53 -0.79 -4.98
CA GLU A 120 -12.46 0.60 -5.44
C GLU A 120 -13.92 1.02 -5.65
N VAL A 121 -14.49 1.63 -4.61
CA VAL A 121 -15.73 2.38 -4.72
C VAL A 121 -15.34 3.64 -5.48
N ASP A 122 -15.88 3.77 -6.68
CA ASP A 122 -15.76 4.93 -7.54
C ASP A 122 -16.12 6.21 -6.76
N TYR A 123 -15.10 6.99 -6.39
CA TYR A 123 -15.22 8.26 -5.67
C TYR A 123 -15.59 9.41 -6.62
N SER A 124 -16.65 9.24 -7.40
CA SER A 124 -17.19 10.29 -8.27
C SER A 124 -18.70 10.49 -8.20
N ASP A 125 -19.42 9.79 -7.31
CA ASP A 125 -20.81 10.12 -7.00
C ASP A 125 -21.00 10.35 -5.51
N GLY A 126 -21.46 11.56 -5.15
CA GLY A 126 -21.77 12.00 -3.78
C GLY A 126 -22.97 11.29 -3.15
N ASN A 127 -23.13 9.99 -3.37
CA ASN A 127 -24.31 9.21 -3.01
C ASN A 127 -24.00 7.79 -2.49
N SER A 128 -22.74 7.44 -2.22
CA SER A 128 -22.47 6.25 -1.40
C SER A 128 -23.01 6.51 0.02
N PRO A 129 -23.84 5.60 0.58
CA PRO A 129 -24.46 5.82 1.89
C PRO A 129 -23.39 5.75 2.98
N SER A 130 -22.78 6.89 3.30
CA SER A 130 -21.89 7.00 4.45
C SER A 130 -22.73 6.95 5.72
N LEU A 131 -22.36 6.06 6.63
CA LEU A 131 -23.05 5.94 7.91
C LEU A 131 -22.87 7.24 8.70
N THR A 132 -23.95 7.94 9.03
CA THR A 132 -23.83 9.19 9.81
C THR A 132 -23.53 8.89 11.27
N TRP A 133 -22.95 9.85 11.97
CA TRP A 133 -22.63 9.69 13.39
C TRP A 133 -23.89 9.42 14.23
N GLU A 134 -25.00 10.07 13.91
CA GLU A 134 -26.28 9.89 14.60
C GLU A 134 -26.85 8.49 14.41
N GLN A 135 -26.74 7.95 13.20
CA GLN A 135 -27.13 6.57 12.90
C GLN A 135 -26.28 5.59 13.71
N TYR A 136 -24.95 5.77 13.69
CA TYR A 136 -24.05 4.93 14.49
C TYR A 136 -24.36 5.03 16.00
N GLN A 137 -24.52 6.25 16.53
CA GLN A 137 -24.75 6.47 17.95
C GLN A 137 -26.05 5.80 18.43
N ASN A 138 -27.12 5.87 17.64
CA ASN A 138 -28.42 5.32 18.04
C ASN A 138 -28.45 3.78 18.08
N TYR A 139 -27.72 3.11 17.18
CA TYR A 139 -27.76 1.65 17.07
C TYR A 139 -26.55 0.94 17.68
N CYS A 140 -25.42 1.62 17.84
CA CYS A 140 -24.14 1.02 18.25
C CYS A 140 -23.47 1.73 19.44
N HIS A 141 -24.14 2.65 20.12
CA HIS A 141 -23.58 3.34 21.29
C HIS A 141 -24.58 3.39 22.45
N GLN A 142 -24.40 4.34 23.38
CA GLN A 142 -25.09 4.44 24.66
C GLN A 142 -26.61 4.17 24.61
N PRO A 143 -27.41 4.71 23.67
CA PRO A 143 -28.83 4.40 23.56
C PRO A 143 -29.13 2.90 23.33
N ALA A 144 -28.28 2.19 22.60
CA ALA A 144 -28.46 0.76 22.32
C ALA A 144 -28.09 -0.13 23.52
N TRP A 145 -27.14 0.31 24.35
CA TRP A 145 -26.75 -0.39 25.58
C TRP A 145 -27.82 -0.30 26.68
N GLU A 146 -28.65 0.74 26.65
CA GLU A 146 -29.79 0.87 27.58
C GLU A 146 -30.91 -0.11 27.24
N GLN A 147 -31.07 -0.46 25.95
CA GLN A 147 -32.12 -1.37 25.49
C GLN A 147 -31.69 -2.84 25.48
N SER A 148 -30.39 -3.12 25.41
CA SER A 148 -29.86 -4.48 25.28
C SER A 148 -28.45 -4.62 25.86
N SER A 149 -27.97 -5.86 26.07
CA SER A 149 -26.62 -6.07 26.59
C SER A 149 -25.56 -5.52 25.63
N VAL A 150 -24.50 -4.91 26.17
CA VAL A 150 -23.36 -4.39 25.38
C VAL A 150 -22.79 -5.46 24.43
N ALA A 151 -22.69 -6.72 24.88
CA ALA A 151 -22.21 -7.82 24.06
C ALA A 151 -23.09 -8.11 22.83
N LEU A 152 -24.42 -7.99 22.97
CA LEU A 152 -25.36 -8.15 21.85
C LEU A 152 -25.23 -7.00 20.84
N VAL A 153 -25.09 -5.77 21.33
CA VAL A 153 -24.83 -4.59 20.47
C VAL A 153 -23.50 -4.76 19.73
N GLN A 154 -22.44 -5.18 20.42
CA GLN A 154 -21.14 -5.44 19.80
C GLN A 154 -21.22 -6.52 18.73
N LEU A 155 -21.95 -7.61 18.99
CA LEU A 155 -22.19 -8.68 18.00
C LEU A 155 -22.88 -8.12 16.75
N GLN A 156 -23.97 -7.35 16.91
CA GLN A 156 -24.71 -6.77 15.79
C GLN A 156 -23.87 -5.73 15.01
N CYS A 157 -23.17 -4.86 15.72
CA CYS A 157 -22.36 -3.79 15.12
C CYS A 157 -21.02 -4.29 14.55
N SER A 158 -20.60 -5.53 14.87
CA SER A 158 -19.41 -6.16 14.28
C SER A 158 -19.50 -6.31 12.76
N HIS A 159 -20.70 -6.35 12.19
CA HIS A 159 -20.93 -6.39 10.75
C HIS A 159 -20.62 -5.07 10.03
N LEU A 160 -20.42 -3.97 10.77
CA LEU A 160 -20.10 -2.65 10.21
C LEU A 160 -18.59 -2.44 9.98
N VAL A 161 -17.75 -3.44 10.30
CA VAL A 161 -16.31 -3.36 10.02
C VAL A 161 -16.07 -3.17 8.52
N GLY A 162 -15.26 -2.18 8.17
CA GLY A 162 -14.97 -1.81 6.79
C GLY A 162 -15.98 -0.86 6.15
N MET A 163 -17.05 -0.47 6.84
CA MET A 163 -17.98 0.54 6.35
C MET A 163 -17.32 1.92 6.39
N SER A 164 -17.54 2.72 5.33
CA SER A 164 -17.03 4.09 5.26
C SER A 164 -17.86 5.03 6.11
N VAL A 165 -17.17 5.96 6.77
CA VAL A 165 -17.75 6.99 7.63
C VAL A 165 -17.21 8.35 7.24
N GLY A 166 -18.00 9.40 7.46
CA GLY A 166 -17.61 10.79 7.26
C GLY A 166 -18.19 11.63 8.39
N TRP A 167 -17.41 11.91 9.42
CA TRP A 167 -17.88 12.54 10.66
C TRP A 167 -17.04 13.78 11.01
N ASP A 168 -17.56 14.60 11.92
CA ASP A 168 -16.84 15.75 12.46
C ASP A 168 -16.93 15.80 13.99
N GLY A 169 -15.88 16.35 14.61
CA GLY A 169 -15.80 16.45 16.06
C GLY A 169 -14.62 17.27 16.55
N TYR A 170 -14.39 17.23 17.85
CA TYR A 170 -13.34 17.99 18.54
C TYR A 170 -12.24 17.09 19.04
N VAL A 171 -10.99 17.38 18.68
CA VAL A 171 -9.82 16.63 19.14
C VAL A 171 -9.69 16.73 20.66
N THR A 172 -9.58 15.60 21.36
CA THR A 172 -9.36 15.54 22.81
C THR A 172 -7.92 15.20 23.15
N ASP A 173 -7.31 14.30 22.39
CA ASP A 173 -5.98 13.77 22.66
C ASP A 173 -5.32 13.32 21.35
N VAL A 174 -4.01 13.50 21.25
CA VAL A 174 -3.20 13.06 20.10
C VAL A 174 -1.95 12.39 20.63
N ARG A 175 -1.75 11.12 20.28
CA ARG A 175 -0.62 10.33 20.76
C ARG A 175 -0.06 9.40 19.69
N ILE A 176 1.19 8.98 19.88
CA ILE A 176 1.79 7.92 19.06
C ILE A 176 1.23 6.58 19.58
N ARG A 177 0.62 5.80 18.69
CA ARG A 177 0.12 4.44 18.99
C ARG A 177 1.24 3.42 18.93
N SER A 178 2.04 3.48 17.87
CA SER A 178 3.14 2.55 17.65
C SER A 178 4.22 3.18 16.77
N ILE A 179 5.47 2.82 17.05
CA ILE A 179 6.62 3.11 16.19
C ILE A 179 7.11 1.77 15.68
N THR A 180 7.19 1.62 14.36
CA THR A 180 7.69 0.40 13.73
C THR A 180 8.92 0.73 12.89
N ASN A 181 10.03 0.05 13.16
CA ASN A 181 11.25 0.15 12.37
C ASN A 181 11.69 -1.26 11.95
N THR A 182 11.43 -1.58 10.68
CA THR A 182 11.71 -2.91 10.14
C THR A 182 13.22 -3.19 10.08
N LEU A 183 14.04 -2.19 9.76
CA LEU A 183 15.49 -2.35 9.72
C LEU A 183 16.07 -2.60 11.10
N GLU A 184 15.65 -1.81 12.09
CA GLU A 184 16.07 -2.00 13.48
C GLU A 184 15.62 -3.35 14.04
N ALA A 185 14.41 -3.81 13.71
CA ALA A 185 13.91 -5.13 14.08
C ALA A 185 14.75 -6.29 13.48
N ILE A 186 15.34 -6.08 12.30
CA ILE A 186 16.25 -7.07 11.67
C ILE A 186 17.64 -6.97 12.32
N PHE A 187 18.20 -5.77 12.44
CA PHE A 187 19.58 -5.57 12.92
C PHE A 187 19.73 -5.90 14.40
N SER A 188 18.69 -5.68 15.21
CA SER A 188 18.68 -6.08 16.62
C SER A 188 18.84 -7.59 16.85
N ARG A 189 18.61 -8.43 15.83
CA ARG A 189 18.84 -9.89 15.90
C ARG A 189 20.26 -10.31 15.52
N LEU A 190 21.10 -9.38 15.05
CA LEU A 190 22.47 -9.66 14.64
C LEU A 190 23.44 -9.52 15.82
N PRO A 191 24.59 -10.23 15.81
CA PRO A 191 25.63 -10.06 16.82
C PRO A 191 26.22 -8.64 16.78
N THR A 192 26.64 -8.14 17.94
CA THR A 192 26.99 -6.73 18.21
C THR A 192 27.97 -6.07 17.22
N PRO A 193 29.07 -6.69 16.76
CA PRO A 193 29.96 -5.98 15.83
C PRO A 193 29.29 -5.75 14.47
N LEU A 194 28.46 -6.69 14.01
CA LEU A 194 27.74 -6.56 12.75
C LEU A 194 26.55 -5.61 12.89
N LYS A 195 25.82 -5.69 14.01
CA LYS A 195 24.71 -4.79 14.32
C LYS A 195 25.15 -3.33 14.28
N ASP A 196 26.20 -2.97 15.01
CA ASP A 196 26.63 -1.58 15.14
C ASP A 196 27.16 -1.05 13.80
N THR A 197 27.93 -1.88 13.08
CA THR A 197 28.42 -1.55 11.74
C THR A 197 27.27 -1.29 10.77
N LEU A 198 26.26 -2.17 10.71
CA LEU A 198 25.13 -2.00 9.81
C LEU A 198 24.21 -0.85 10.23
N THR A 199 24.03 -0.64 11.53
CA THR A 199 23.26 0.49 12.06
C THR A 199 23.91 1.82 11.68
N CYS A 200 25.23 1.93 11.75
CA CYS A 200 25.95 3.12 11.29
C CYS A 200 26.02 3.24 9.77
N PHE A 201 26.00 2.13 9.04
CA PHE A 201 26.03 2.16 7.56
C PHE A 201 24.70 2.63 6.96
N TYR A 202 23.57 2.19 7.53
CA TYR A 202 22.22 2.53 7.05
C TYR A 202 21.53 3.64 7.83
N GLY A 203 22.09 4.01 8.98
CA GLY A 203 21.55 5.01 9.89
C GLY A 203 22.35 6.30 9.87
N GLU A 204 22.05 7.13 10.85
CA GLU A 204 22.64 8.45 11.03
C GLU A 204 23.32 8.52 12.40
N TYR A 205 24.33 9.36 12.49
CA TYR A 205 24.91 9.72 13.78
C TYR A 205 23.96 10.68 14.49
N TYR A 206 23.89 10.61 15.82
CA TYR A 206 23.15 11.60 16.60
C TYR A 206 23.74 13.00 16.34
N ASP A 207 22.93 13.89 15.77
CA ASP A 207 23.34 15.26 15.43
C ASP A 207 23.82 16.01 16.69
N PRO A 208 24.97 16.71 16.63
CA PRO A 208 25.50 17.46 17.77
C PRO A 208 24.62 18.62 18.24
N ASP A 209 23.78 19.21 17.39
CA ASP A 209 23.23 20.54 17.66
C ASP A 209 21.70 20.52 17.88
N CYS A 210 21.29 20.30 19.14
CA CYS A 210 19.98 20.77 19.60
C CYS A 210 19.94 22.29 19.39
N HIS A 211 19.35 22.79 18.30
CA HIS A 211 19.41 24.22 17.98
C HIS A 211 18.54 25.02 18.97
N PRO A 212 19.11 25.98 19.73
CA PRO A 212 18.38 26.77 20.70
C PRO A 212 17.38 27.74 20.05
N GLU A 213 17.50 28.00 18.74
CA GLU A 213 16.63 28.93 18.00
C GLU A 213 15.29 28.32 17.56
N THR A 214 15.19 26.99 17.47
CA THR A 214 13.98 26.29 16.97
C THR A 214 13.25 25.48 18.04
N THR A 215 13.85 25.30 19.22
CA THR A 215 13.27 24.53 20.32
C THR A 215 12.99 25.41 21.55
N PRO A 216 11.78 25.35 22.13
CA PRO A 216 11.48 26.02 23.39
C PRO A 216 12.49 25.64 24.49
N GLU A 217 12.83 26.55 25.40
CA GLU A 217 13.87 26.36 26.43
C GLU A 217 13.69 25.08 27.29
N ALA A 218 12.44 24.71 27.58
CA ALA A 218 12.09 23.46 28.26
C ALA A 218 12.36 22.19 27.41
N ALA A 219 12.23 22.30 26.09
CA ALA A 219 12.54 21.23 25.13
C ALA A 219 14.05 21.10 24.90
N TYR A 220 14.81 22.19 24.96
CA TYR A 220 16.27 22.19 24.79
C TYR A 220 16.98 21.37 25.88
N THR A 221 16.63 21.60 27.15
CA THR A 221 17.21 20.86 28.28
C THR A 221 16.89 19.36 28.19
N SER A 222 15.67 19.03 27.77
CA SER A 222 15.23 17.66 27.54
C SER A 222 15.96 17.00 26.36
N CYS A 223 16.20 17.75 25.28
CA CYS A 223 16.96 17.32 24.09
C CYS A 223 18.38 16.90 24.46
N LYS A 224 19.09 17.74 25.23
CA LYS A 224 20.46 17.46 25.66
C LYS A 224 20.56 16.21 26.54
N LEU A 225 19.67 16.06 27.52
CA LEU A 225 19.66 14.88 28.40
C LEU A 225 19.40 13.59 27.62
N LEU A 226 18.40 13.59 26.73
CA LEU A 226 18.08 12.43 25.91
C LEU A 226 19.23 12.07 24.96
N LYS A 227 19.90 13.07 24.39
CA LYS A 227 21.11 12.88 23.58
C LYS A 227 22.22 12.18 24.36
N ASP A 228 22.56 12.68 25.55
CA ASP A 228 23.65 12.13 26.36
C ASP A 228 23.39 10.67 26.78
N LEU A 229 22.12 10.28 26.95
CA LEU A 229 21.73 8.89 27.20
C LEU A 229 21.85 8.03 25.94
N LYS A 230 21.39 8.53 24.79
CA LYS A 230 21.41 7.80 23.52
C LYS A 230 22.83 7.53 23.03
N VAL A 231 23.70 8.55 23.03
CA VAL A 231 25.11 8.43 22.60
C VAL A 231 25.90 7.43 23.44
N ARG A 232 25.56 7.29 24.74
CA ARG A 232 26.18 6.29 25.63
C ARG A 232 25.81 4.85 25.27
N HIS A 233 24.64 4.64 24.66
CA HIS A 233 24.15 3.31 24.31
C HIS A 233 24.49 2.90 22.87
N ALA A 234 24.46 3.84 21.92
CA ALA A 234 24.84 3.61 20.53
C ALA A 234 25.29 4.92 19.86
N GLY A 235 26.29 4.84 18.97
CA GLY A 235 26.77 6.02 18.24
C GLY A 235 25.86 6.43 17.07
N CYS A 236 25.08 5.49 16.52
CA CYS A 236 24.23 5.69 15.35
C CYS A 236 22.80 5.18 15.59
N HIS A 237 21.83 5.71 14.86
CA HIS A 237 20.42 5.33 14.95
C HIS A 237 19.75 5.19 13.58
N LEU A 238 18.63 4.47 13.54
CA LEU A 238 17.84 4.23 12.33
C LEU A 238 16.52 5.01 12.34
N GLU A 239 16.41 6.09 13.12
CA GLU A 239 15.15 6.84 13.28
C GLU A 239 14.56 7.37 11.96
N ALA A 240 15.39 7.64 10.94
CA ALA A 240 14.94 7.99 9.58
C ALA A 240 14.05 6.90 8.93
N TRP A 241 14.18 5.65 9.38
CA TRP A 241 13.41 4.50 8.93
C TRP A 241 12.19 4.19 9.81
N ASN A 242 11.94 5.01 10.85
CA ASN A 242 10.76 4.84 11.69
C ASN A 242 9.49 5.15 10.90
N ARG A 243 8.52 4.24 11.00
CA ARG A 243 7.13 4.47 10.58
C ARG A 243 6.26 4.65 11.80
N TYR A 244 5.55 5.76 11.84
CA TYR A 244 4.69 6.11 12.97
C TYR A 244 3.24 5.75 12.67
N LYS A 245 2.53 5.25 13.68
CA LYS A 245 1.06 5.26 13.70
C LYS A 245 0.60 6.15 14.83
N PHE A 246 -0.30 7.06 14.51
CA PHE A 246 -0.87 8.02 15.43
C PHE A 246 -2.28 7.59 15.81
N GLU A 247 -2.64 7.93 17.03
CA GLU A 247 -3.97 7.80 17.58
C GLU A 247 -4.49 9.21 17.88
N VAL A 248 -5.58 9.60 17.22
CA VAL A 248 -6.25 10.87 17.46
C VAL A 248 -7.61 10.56 18.06
N LYS A 249 -7.84 10.98 19.30
CA LYS A 249 -9.14 10.85 19.94
C LYS A 249 -9.98 12.08 19.62
N VAL A 250 -11.21 11.85 19.18
CA VAL A 250 -12.13 12.90 18.77
C VAL A 250 -13.44 12.73 19.55
N LYS A 251 -13.82 13.77 20.26
CA LYS A 251 -15.12 13.89 20.90
C LYS A 251 -16.16 14.31 19.87
N MET A 252 -17.16 13.45 19.71
CA MET A 252 -18.27 13.68 18.80
C MET A 252 -19.26 14.66 19.40
N LYS A 253 -20.07 15.28 18.53
CA LYS A 253 -21.22 16.08 18.95
C LYS A 253 -22.24 15.16 19.61
N SER A 254 -22.40 15.27 20.93
CA SER A 254 -23.51 14.62 21.63
C SER A 254 -24.73 15.53 21.70
N GLY A 255 -25.92 14.92 21.68
CA GLY A 255 -27.16 15.62 21.96
C GLY A 255 -27.20 16.21 23.37
N MET A 256 -28.21 17.03 23.65
CA MET A 256 -28.37 17.91 24.82
C MET A 256 -28.17 17.25 26.21
N TRP A 257 -28.18 15.92 26.31
CA TRP A 257 -28.11 15.16 27.57
C TRP A 257 -27.08 14.01 27.57
N GLY A 258 -26.32 13.83 26.49
CA GLY A 258 -25.37 12.71 26.36
C GLY A 258 -23.99 13.02 26.92
N LYS A 259 -23.34 12.04 27.57
CA LYS A 259 -21.88 12.10 27.78
C LYS A 259 -21.24 12.08 26.39
N GLY A 260 -20.31 13.01 26.15
CA GLY A 260 -19.62 13.13 24.85
C GLY A 260 -19.00 11.81 24.44
N ALA A 261 -19.52 11.17 23.39
CA ALA A 261 -18.93 9.96 22.84
C ALA A 261 -17.57 10.29 22.22
N GLU A 262 -16.62 9.37 22.36
CA GLU A 262 -15.27 9.52 21.84
C GLU A 262 -15.03 8.47 20.75
N VAL A 263 -14.42 8.88 19.65
CA VAL A 263 -14.02 8.01 18.54
C VAL A 263 -12.50 8.08 18.43
N VAL A 264 -11.87 6.96 18.08
CA VAL A 264 -10.42 6.86 17.99
C VAL A 264 -10.02 6.70 16.53
N LEU A 265 -9.34 7.71 15.98
CA LEU A 265 -8.83 7.68 14.61
C LEU A 265 -7.40 7.13 14.61
N ILE A 266 -7.15 6.18 13.71
CA ILE A 266 -5.84 5.58 13.50
C ILE A 266 -5.26 6.17 12.22
N ALA A 267 -4.22 6.97 12.38
CA ALA A 267 -3.57 7.65 11.27
C ALA A 267 -2.19 7.05 11.02
N ASP A 268 -1.92 6.64 9.79
CA ASP A 268 -0.61 6.15 9.38
C ASP A 268 0.41 7.29 9.23
N ASP A 269 1.67 6.93 8.99
CA ASP A 269 2.82 7.83 8.88
C ASP A 269 2.63 8.97 7.85
N SER A 270 1.79 8.77 6.82
CA SER A 270 1.44 9.82 5.84
C SER A 270 0.84 11.06 6.50
N PHE A 271 0.08 10.87 7.58
CA PHE A 271 -0.57 11.94 8.32
C PHE A 271 0.33 12.58 9.37
N ARG A 272 1.63 12.24 9.43
CA ARG A 272 2.56 12.72 10.47
C ARG A 272 2.56 14.23 10.63
N ASN A 273 2.68 14.97 9.53
CA ASN A 273 2.74 16.44 9.59
C ASN A 273 1.40 17.05 10.06
N PHE A 274 0.28 16.45 9.65
CA PHE A 274 -1.05 16.91 10.05
C PHE A 274 -1.31 16.62 11.54
N THR A 275 -1.08 15.37 11.97
CA THR A 275 -1.34 14.92 13.34
C THR A 275 -0.46 15.63 14.38
N LEU A 276 0.82 15.86 14.08
CA LEU A 276 1.72 16.61 14.96
C LEU A 276 1.35 18.09 15.11
N ALA A 277 0.55 18.63 14.18
CA ALA A 277 0.09 20.01 14.21
C ALA A 277 -1.26 20.19 14.95
N LEU A 278 -2.00 19.10 15.20
CA LEU A 278 -3.26 19.12 15.92
C LEU A 278 -3.07 19.42 17.40
N ARG A 279 -4.05 20.10 18.00
CA ARG A 279 -4.12 20.36 19.44
C ARG A 279 -5.48 19.95 20.01
N PRO A 280 -5.54 19.62 21.31
CA PRO A 280 -6.81 19.46 22.00
C PRO A 280 -7.69 20.70 21.84
N GLY A 281 -8.94 20.52 21.45
CA GLY A 281 -9.91 21.57 21.15
C GLY A 281 -10.09 21.90 19.66
N ASP A 282 -9.19 21.43 18.78
CA ASP A 282 -9.34 21.63 17.33
C ASP A 282 -10.57 20.88 16.80
N ARG A 283 -11.35 21.54 15.94
CA ARG A 283 -12.49 20.93 15.25
C ARG A 283 -12.05 20.41 13.89
N VAL A 284 -12.23 19.12 13.67
CA VAL A 284 -11.82 18.41 12.46
C VAL A 284 -12.99 17.66 11.84
N TRP A 285 -12.97 17.56 10.51
CA TRP A 285 -13.77 16.59 9.77
C TRP A 285 -12.85 15.45 9.33
N PHE A 286 -13.36 14.24 9.25
CA PHE A 286 -12.58 13.09 8.79
C PHE A 286 -13.45 12.09 8.06
N SER A 287 -12.81 11.31 7.18
CA SER A 287 -13.39 10.12 6.59
C SER A 287 -12.45 8.93 6.74
N GLY A 288 -13.03 7.73 6.75
CA GLY A 288 -12.28 6.51 6.92
C GLY A 288 -13.18 5.30 7.06
N TYR A 289 -12.61 4.19 7.52
CA TYR A 289 -13.30 2.91 7.63
C TYR A 289 -13.36 2.42 9.07
N LEU A 290 -14.52 1.90 9.50
CA LEU A 290 -14.66 1.32 10.83
C LEU A 290 -13.77 0.08 10.98
N MET A 291 -12.98 0.03 12.04
CA MET A 291 -12.10 -1.09 12.35
C MET A 291 -12.67 -1.96 13.47
N SER A 292 -12.34 -3.24 13.46
CA SER A 292 -12.52 -4.08 14.63
C SER A 292 -11.38 -3.84 15.62
N GLY A 293 -11.71 -3.42 16.85
CA GLY A 293 -10.75 -3.34 17.95
C GLY A 293 -10.35 -4.73 18.41
N GLY A 294 -9.10 -5.14 18.16
CA GLY A 294 -8.68 -6.52 18.49
C GLY A 294 -7.18 -6.79 18.50
N THR A 295 -6.33 -5.76 18.59
CA THR A 295 -4.86 -5.95 18.51
C THR A 295 -4.10 -5.70 19.81
N SER A 296 -4.77 -5.28 20.89
CA SER A 296 -4.22 -5.21 22.25
C SER A 296 -4.85 -6.29 23.14
N GLU A 297 -4.28 -6.55 24.33
CA GLU A 297 -4.89 -7.41 25.35
C GLU A 297 -5.46 -6.53 26.48
N GLY A 298 -6.63 -6.87 27.04
CA GLY A 298 -7.21 -6.20 28.22
C GLY A 298 -8.43 -5.31 27.95
N LYS A 299 -8.72 -4.39 28.89
CA LYS A 299 -9.94 -3.56 28.92
C LYS A 299 -10.08 -2.61 27.72
N GLU A 300 -8.96 -2.18 27.14
CA GLU A 300 -8.96 -1.34 25.93
C GLU A 300 -9.52 -2.07 24.70
N VAL A 301 -9.52 -3.41 24.69
CA VAL A 301 -10.05 -4.20 23.57
C VAL A 301 -11.56 -4.10 23.48
N SER A 302 -12.24 -4.26 24.62
CA SER A 302 -13.71 -4.19 24.69
C SER A 302 -14.25 -2.80 24.40
N ASP A 303 -13.50 -1.75 24.77
CA ASP A 303 -13.88 -0.37 24.50
C ASP A 303 -13.72 -0.03 23.01
N ASN A 304 -12.72 -0.61 22.35
CA ASN A 304 -12.38 -0.34 20.95
C ASN A 304 -13.13 -1.20 19.92
N LEU A 305 -13.83 -2.24 20.36
CA LEU A 305 -14.73 -3.02 19.51
C LEU A 305 -15.89 -2.14 19.03
N LEU A 306 -16.42 -2.41 17.82
CA LEU A 306 -17.64 -1.75 17.36
C LEU A 306 -18.79 -2.11 18.30
N GLY A 307 -19.61 -1.14 18.70
CA GLY A 307 -20.56 -1.32 19.79
C GLY A 307 -19.99 -1.04 21.19
N GLY A 308 -18.68 -0.78 21.29
CA GLY A 308 -17.99 -0.38 22.52
C GLY A 308 -17.96 1.15 22.72
N SER A 309 -17.29 1.59 23.79
CA SER A 309 -17.29 3.00 24.19
C SER A 309 -16.50 3.93 23.27
N LYS A 310 -15.52 3.39 22.53
CA LYS A 310 -14.54 4.12 21.74
C LYS A 310 -14.27 3.44 20.40
N PRO A 311 -15.18 3.51 19.42
CA PRO A 311 -14.98 2.86 18.13
C PRO A 311 -13.73 3.36 17.41
N LEU A 312 -13.05 2.45 16.71
CA LEU A 312 -11.85 2.73 15.93
C LEU A 312 -12.19 3.00 14.46
N VAL A 313 -11.53 4.00 13.88
CA VAL A 313 -11.62 4.35 12.46
C VAL A 313 -10.21 4.36 11.85
N ASP A 314 -9.98 3.62 10.77
CA ASP A 314 -8.78 3.75 9.94
C ASP A 314 -8.93 5.01 9.09
N LEU A 315 -8.05 5.98 9.29
CA LEU A 315 -8.17 7.30 8.71
C LEU A 315 -7.80 7.28 7.22
N GLU A 316 -8.69 7.78 6.37
CA GLU A 316 -8.47 7.94 4.93
C GLU A 316 -8.30 9.41 4.57
N GLU A 317 -9.11 10.30 5.13
CA GLU A 317 -8.99 11.74 4.93
C GLU A 317 -9.26 12.48 6.24
N ILE A 318 -8.58 13.61 6.42
CA ILE A 318 -8.82 14.51 7.56
C ILE A 318 -8.65 15.95 7.11
N GLY A 319 -9.48 16.84 7.62
CA GLY A 319 -9.34 18.26 7.39
C GLY A 319 -9.78 19.09 8.57
N CYS A 320 -9.26 20.31 8.60
CA CYS A 320 -9.56 21.25 9.65
C CYS A 320 -10.86 22.03 9.35
N LEU A 321 -11.78 22.06 10.31
CA LEU A 321 -12.95 22.95 10.28
C LEU A 321 -12.75 24.20 11.16
N GLY A 322 -11.97 24.06 12.23
CA GLY A 322 -11.64 25.14 13.14
C GLY A 322 -10.52 24.72 14.07
N CYS A 323 -9.28 24.96 13.66
CA CYS A 323 -8.08 24.57 14.39
C CYS A 323 -7.26 25.79 14.76
N HIS A 324 -6.39 25.62 15.75
CA HIS A 324 -5.45 26.65 16.15
C HIS A 324 -4.50 27.07 15.02
N ARG A 325 -4.13 26.15 14.14
CA ARG A 325 -3.38 26.43 12.91
C ARG A 325 -4.35 26.49 11.72
N SER A 326 -4.58 27.68 11.20
CA SER A 326 -5.47 27.94 10.05
C SER A 326 -4.95 27.40 8.71
N GLU A 327 -3.66 27.08 8.62
CA GLU A 327 -3.02 26.55 7.41
C GLU A 327 -3.25 25.05 7.17
N LEU A 328 -3.90 24.35 8.12
CA LEU A 328 -4.16 22.91 8.02
C LEU A 328 -5.21 22.63 6.93
N GLN A 329 -4.72 22.33 5.72
CA GLN A 329 -5.53 21.89 4.59
C GLN A 329 -5.97 20.43 4.74
N ILE A 330 -6.94 20.04 3.93
CA ILE A 330 -7.39 18.66 3.80
C ILE A 330 -6.20 17.77 3.42
N HIS A 331 -5.96 16.72 4.19
CA HIS A 331 -4.95 15.72 3.92
C HIS A 331 -5.62 14.37 3.63
N LYS A 332 -5.27 13.78 2.50
CA LYS A 332 -5.73 12.45 2.09
C LYS A 332 -4.59 11.45 2.25
N LYS A 333 -4.93 10.24 2.67
CA LYS A 333 -4.00 9.12 2.73
C LYS A 333 -3.39 8.94 1.34
N ALA A 334 -2.07 9.02 1.25
CA ALA A 334 -1.40 8.72 -0.01
C ALA A 334 -1.76 7.28 -0.42
N PRO A 335 -2.14 7.02 -1.69
CA PRO A 335 -2.42 5.68 -2.16
C PRO A 335 -1.20 4.82 -1.86
N GLY A 336 -1.37 3.87 -0.94
CA GLY A 336 -0.26 3.14 -0.36
C GLY A 336 0.45 2.33 -1.43
N THR A 337 1.70 2.67 -1.71
CA THR A 337 2.64 1.73 -2.32
C THR A 337 2.87 0.62 -1.28
N LEU A 338 2.25 -0.54 -1.52
CA LEU A 338 2.35 -1.76 -0.70
C LEU A 338 1.94 -1.60 0.77
N LYS A 339 0.71 -2.02 1.10
CA LYS A 339 0.36 -2.43 2.47
C LYS A 339 1.48 -3.35 2.98
N SER A 340 2.16 -2.89 4.04
CA SER A 340 3.18 -3.64 4.78
C SER A 340 2.65 -5.02 5.15
N VAL A 341 2.95 -6.02 4.33
CA VAL A 341 2.81 -7.43 4.68
C VAL A 341 3.66 -7.65 5.92
N SER A 342 3.03 -8.13 6.99
CA SER A 342 3.67 -8.48 8.25
C SER A 342 4.99 -9.23 8.00
N SER A 343 6.10 -8.59 8.35
CA SER A 343 7.47 -9.06 8.08
C SER A 343 7.76 -10.41 8.75
N ASN A 344 6.94 -10.84 9.69
CA ASN A 344 7.08 -12.13 10.37
C ASN A 344 6.77 -13.33 9.45
N SER A 345 5.87 -13.19 8.46
CA SER A 345 5.57 -14.30 7.55
C SER A 345 6.67 -14.50 6.50
N LEU A 346 7.17 -13.41 5.90
CA LEU A 346 8.23 -13.46 4.89
C LEU A 346 9.56 -14.00 5.43
N ILE A 347 9.91 -13.66 6.68
CA ILE A 347 11.12 -14.18 7.34
C ILE A 347 10.95 -15.65 7.71
N ALA A 348 9.75 -16.08 8.14
CA ALA A 348 9.49 -17.49 8.42
C ALA A 348 9.56 -18.35 7.14
N TYR A 349 9.01 -17.87 6.02
CA TYR A 349 9.09 -18.58 4.74
C TYR A 349 10.50 -18.58 4.15
N SER A 350 11.26 -17.50 4.27
CA SER A 350 12.65 -17.45 3.80
C SER A 350 13.57 -18.33 4.66
N TYR A 351 13.35 -18.39 5.98
CA TYR A 351 14.11 -19.26 6.88
C TYR A 351 13.78 -20.74 6.65
N ALA A 352 12.50 -21.08 6.42
CA ALA A 352 12.09 -22.44 6.06
C ALA A 352 12.64 -22.87 4.68
N GLY A 353 12.69 -21.94 3.72
CA GLY A 353 13.31 -22.15 2.41
C GLY A 353 14.81 -22.37 2.50
N LEU A 354 15.52 -21.50 3.22
CA LEU A 354 16.97 -21.60 3.42
C LEU A 354 17.35 -22.88 4.18
N LYS A 355 16.56 -23.27 5.19
CA LYS A 355 16.72 -24.53 5.92
C LYS A 355 16.56 -25.75 5.04
N SER A 356 15.56 -25.77 4.17
CA SER A 356 15.37 -26.87 3.21
C SER A 356 16.51 -26.97 2.20
N VAL A 357 17.03 -25.83 1.73
CA VAL A 357 18.17 -25.80 0.80
C VAL A 357 19.46 -26.26 1.49
N LEU A 358 19.72 -25.79 2.73
CA LEU A 358 20.89 -26.20 3.50
C LEU A 358 20.84 -27.68 3.86
N ASN A 359 19.69 -28.21 4.30
CA ASN A 359 19.54 -29.64 4.58
C ASN A 359 19.57 -30.50 3.31
N PHE A 360 19.23 -29.95 2.14
CA PHE A 360 19.41 -30.66 0.87
C PHE A 360 20.87 -30.73 0.43
N ILE A 361 21.65 -29.67 0.65
CA ILE A 361 23.06 -29.57 0.26
C ILE A 361 23.98 -30.34 1.21
N PHE A 362 23.69 -30.30 2.52
CA PHE A 362 24.60 -30.81 3.55
C PHE A 362 24.19 -32.17 4.13
N ASN A 363 23.11 -32.80 3.69
CA ASN A 363 22.75 -34.18 4.08
C ASN A 363 23.52 -35.17 3.18
N PRO A 364 24.33 -36.11 3.74
CA PRO A 364 24.26 -36.66 5.09
C PRO A 364 25.31 -36.17 6.10
N LEU A 365 26.05 -35.11 5.81
CA LEU A 365 27.14 -34.66 6.67
C LEU A 365 26.68 -33.85 7.89
N VAL A 366 25.69 -32.97 7.75
CA VAL A 366 25.16 -32.15 8.87
C VAL A 366 23.67 -31.89 8.67
N ILE A 367 22.87 -32.19 9.69
CA ILE A 367 21.43 -31.88 9.74
C ILE A 367 21.26 -30.62 10.60
N PHE A 368 20.87 -29.52 9.98
CA PHE A 368 20.56 -28.27 10.66
C PHE A 368 19.12 -28.33 11.20
N LYS A 369 18.99 -28.39 12.54
CA LYS A 369 17.71 -28.45 13.25
C LYS A 369 16.98 -27.12 13.29
#